data_AF-A0A968HL28-F1
#
_entry.id   AF-A0A968HL28-F1
#
_cell.length_a   1.000
_cell.length_b   1.000
_cell.length_c   1.000
_cell.angle_alpha   90.00
_cell.angle_beta   90.00
_cell.angle_gamma   90.00
#
_symmetry.space_group_name_H-M   'P 1'
#
loop_
_entity.id
_entity.type
_entity.pdbx_description
1 polymer ?
#
loop_
_entity_poly.entity_id
_entity_poly.type
_entity_poly.pdbx_seq_one_letter_code
_entity_poly.pdbx_strand_id
1 'polypeptide(L)'
;RNKDAVTPEQMKQLAYALTKKYDFVLIDCPAGIEMGFQNAIAAADEALIVTTPEISAVRDADRVIGLLEAHHVKTINLIVNRIRPAMVQANDMMSVQDVQEILAIPLIGIIPDDEKVIVATNRGEPLVLSENFSLSGLAFKNIAQRLEGKDVDFLDLDAPYDDIFSRLRRFFRR
;
A
#
# COMPACT_ATOMS: atom_id res chain seq x y z
N ARG A 1 2.93 27.39 3.28
CA ARG A 1 2.29 26.69 4.41
C ARG A 1 3.41 26.24 5.34
N ASN A 2 3.46 26.70 6.59
CA ASN A 2 4.57 26.44 7.51
C ASN A 2 4.67 24.94 7.82
N LYS A 3 5.80 24.33 7.43
CA LYS A 3 6.12 22.92 7.69
C LYS A 3 6.38 22.64 9.18
N ASP A 4 6.40 23.68 10.02
CA ASP A 4 6.69 23.63 11.47
C ASP A 4 5.43 23.82 12.34
N ALA A 5 4.23 23.79 11.75
CA ALA A 5 2.99 24.08 12.49
C ALA A 5 2.58 22.97 13.48
N VAL A 6 3.14 21.76 13.33
CA VAL A 6 2.81 20.59 14.14
C VAL A 6 4.11 19.93 14.59
N THR A 7 4.23 19.62 15.88
CA THR A 7 5.37 18.91 16.45
C THR A 7 5.10 17.39 16.52
N PRO A 8 6.13 16.53 16.64
CA PRO A 8 5.94 15.09 16.82
C PRO A 8 5.07 14.76 18.03
N GLU A 9 5.23 15.51 19.11
CA GLU A 9 4.48 15.29 20.35
C GLU A 9 3.00 15.64 20.21
N GLN A 10 2.68 16.72 19.48
CA GLN A 10 1.30 17.07 19.14
C GLN A 10 0.67 16.01 18.23
N MET A 11 1.44 15.47 17.28
CA MET A 11 0.95 14.41 16.40
C MET A 11 0.63 13.13 17.19
N LYS A 12 1.50 12.73 18.13
CA LYS A 12 1.23 11.60 19.05
C LYS A 12 -0.03 11.80 19.87
N GLN A 13 -0.20 12.98 20.47
CA GLN A 13 -1.38 13.28 21.27
C GLN A 13 -2.67 13.23 20.44
N LEU A 14 -2.63 13.76 19.22
CA LEU A 14 -3.76 13.72 18.29
C LEU A 14 -4.08 12.28 17.89
N ALA A 15 -3.10 11.51 17.43
CA ALA A 15 -3.29 10.12 17.05
C ALA A 15 -3.85 9.30 18.22
N TYR A 16 -3.28 9.43 19.41
CA TYR A 16 -3.77 8.75 20.62
C TYR A 16 -5.20 9.15 21.01
N ALA A 17 -5.62 10.39 20.75
CA ALA A 17 -7.01 10.78 20.99
C ALA A 17 -7.97 10.15 19.97
N LEU A 18 -7.53 9.97 18.72
CA LEU A 18 -8.32 9.35 17.66
C LEU A 18 -8.46 7.84 17.85
N THR A 19 -7.41 7.15 18.28
CA THR A 19 -7.43 5.69 18.53
C THR A 19 -8.42 5.28 19.63
N LYS A 20 -8.84 6.21 20.50
CA LYS A 20 -9.91 5.96 21.47
C LYS A 20 -11.31 5.86 20.85
N LYS A 21 -11.48 6.28 19.60
CA LYS A 21 -12.77 6.36 18.90
C LYS A 21 -12.84 5.54 17.63
N TYR A 22 -11.70 5.20 17.03
CA TYR A 22 -11.61 4.54 15.75
C TYR A 22 -10.68 3.32 15.84
N ASP A 23 -11.03 2.27 15.11
CA ASP A 23 -10.21 1.05 15.01
C ASP A 23 -8.94 1.29 14.18
N PHE A 24 -9.03 2.15 13.17
CA PHE A 24 -7.91 2.52 12.29
C PHE A 24 -7.78 4.04 12.18
N VAL A 25 -6.54 4.53 12.23
CA VAL A 25 -6.18 5.92 11.95
C VAL A 25 -5.10 5.92 10.87
N LEU A 26 -5.47 6.27 9.64
CA LEU A 26 -4.52 6.34 8.52
C LEU A 26 -3.91 7.74 8.45
N ILE A 27 -2.58 7.82 8.49
CA ILE A 27 -1.81 9.05 8.38
C ILE A 27 -1.10 9.04 7.02
N ASP A 28 -1.55 9.89 6.09
CA ASP A 28 -0.87 10.06 4.81
C ASP A 28 0.44 10.83 5.03
N CYS A 29 1.57 10.15 4.76
CA CYS A 29 2.91 10.64 5.07
C CYS A 29 3.53 11.26 3.82
N PRO A 30 4.20 12.43 3.91
CA PRO A 30 4.90 13.00 2.76
C PRO A 30 6.01 12.05 2.28
N ALA A 31 6.19 11.97 0.95
CA ALA A 31 7.16 11.07 0.32
C ALA A 31 8.64 11.38 0.65
N GLY A 32 8.95 12.59 1.12
CA GLY A 32 10.31 12.98 1.50
C GLY A 32 10.58 12.77 2.99
N ILE A 33 11.83 12.43 3.34
CA ILE A 33 12.31 12.21 4.73
C ILE A 33 12.46 13.50 5.56
N GLU A 34 11.68 14.53 5.23
CA GLU A 34 11.72 15.85 5.86
C GLU A 34 10.98 15.86 7.22
N MET A 35 10.86 17.03 7.85
CA MET A 35 10.20 17.19 9.16
C MET A 35 8.76 16.63 9.19
N GLY A 36 8.03 16.69 8.09
CA GLY A 36 6.68 16.13 7.99
C GLY A 36 6.66 14.60 8.13
N PHE A 37 7.69 13.90 7.63
CA PHE A 37 7.85 12.46 7.79
C PHE A 37 8.13 12.12 9.25
N GLN A 38 9.04 12.85 9.89
CA GLN A 38 9.36 12.70 11.32
C GLN A 38 8.13 12.86 12.22
N ASN A 39 7.25 13.81 11.90
CA ASN A 39 5.99 13.98 12.62
C ASN A 39 5.04 12.79 12.44
N ALA A 40 4.90 12.30 11.21
CA ALA A 40 3.99 11.20 10.90
C ALA A 40 4.44 9.88 11.57
N ILE A 41 5.71 9.51 11.43
CA ILE A 41 6.24 8.26 12.00
C ILE A 41 6.24 8.26 13.52
N ALA A 42 6.37 9.44 14.15
CA ALA A 42 6.41 9.55 15.61
C ALA A 42 5.11 9.05 16.28
N ALA A 43 4.00 9.05 15.56
CA ALA A 43 2.69 8.62 16.05
C ALA A 43 2.24 7.26 15.49
N ALA A 44 3.04 6.63 14.62
CA ALA A 44 2.64 5.43 13.90
C ALA A 44 3.06 4.14 14.63
N ASP A 45 2.12 3.23 14.84
CA ASP A 45 2.39 1.87 15.34
C ASP A 45 2.82 0.91 14.21
N GLU A 46 2.28 1.15 13.01
CA GLU A 46 2.51 0.38 11.79
C GLU A 46 2.78 1.34 10.62
N ALA A 47 3.64 0.92 9.69
CA ALA A 47 3.93 1.65 8.46
C ALA A 47 3.66 0.79 7.23
N LEU A 48 3.02 1.39 6.22
CA LEU A 48 2.81 0.79 4.90
C LEU A 48 3.75 1.46 3.90
N ILE A 49 4.76 0.74 3.45
CA ILE A 49 5.67 1.18 2.40
C ILE A 49 5.02 0.89 1.05
N VAL A 50 4.71 1.95 0.32
CA VAL A 50 4.21 1.86 -1.06
C VAL A 50 5.37 2.18 -2.01
N THR A 51 5.75 1.23 -2.86
CA THR A 51 6.83 1.42 -3.85
C THR A 51 6.43 0.94 -5.23
N THR A 52 7.12 1.40 -6.26
CA THR A 52 7.01 0.86 -7.63
C THR A 52 8.12 -0.18 -7.87
N PRO A 53 7.95 -1.11 -8.83
CA PRO A 53 8.97 -2.10 -9.21
C PRO A 53 10.13 -1.47 -10.02
N GLU A 54 10.59 -0.30 -9.61
CA GLU A 54 11.68 0.45 -10.21
C GLU A 54 12.87 0.48 -9.23
N ILE A 55 14.09 0.28 -9.74
CA ILE A 55 15.30 0.18 -8.91
C ILE A 55 15.48 1.41 -8.00
N SER A 56 15.19 2.61 -8.50
CA SER A 56 15.28 3.84 -7.71
C SER A 56 14.28 3.85 -6.55
N ALA A 57 13.01 3.51 -6.82
CA ALA A 57 11.96 3.50 -5.81
C ALA A 57 12.21 2.45 -4.72
N VAL A 58 12.73 1.28 -5.10
CA VAL A 58 13.10 0.22 -4.15
C VAL A 58 14.26 0.67 -3.25
N ARG A 59 15.29 1.32 -3.80
CA ARG A 59 16.40 1.87 -2.99
C ARG A 59 15.94 2.96 -2.03
N ASP A 60 15.02 3.82 -2.45
CA ASP A 60 14.46 4.84 -1.56
C ASP A 60 13.62 4.21 -0.45
N ALA A 61 12.84 3.18 -0.77
CA ALA A 61 12.07 2.42 0.21
C ALA A 61 12.98 1.76 1.26
N ASP A 62 14.09 1.14 0.87
CA ASP A 62 15.09 0.56 1.78
C ASP A 62 15.61 1.58 2.81
N ARG A 63 15.91 2.81 2.35
CA ARG A 63 16.33 3.90 3.24
C ARG A 63 15.24 4.31 4.22
N VAL A 64 13.99 4.34 3.77
CA VAL A 64 12.84 4.67 4.62
C VAL A 64 12.60 3.60 5.67
N ILE A 65 12.77 2.32 5.32
CA ILE A 65 12.68 1.19 6.27
C ILE A 65 13.70 1.38 7.39
N GLY A 66 14.97 1.65 7.06
CA GLY A 66 16.00 1.88 8.08
C GLY A 66 15.69 3.07 9.01
N LEU A 67 15.01 4.11 8.50
CA LEU A 67 14.53 5.21 9.33
C LEU A 67 13.38 4.77 10.25
N LEU A 68 12.39 4.05 9.73
CA LEU A 68 11.27 3.56 10.52
C LEU A 68 11.74 2.65 11.66
N GLU A 69 12.70 1.76 11.40
CA GLU A 69 13.33 0.90 12.39
C GLU A 69 14.07 1.70 13.47
N ALA A 70 14.84 2.72 13.05
CA ALA A 70 15.53 3.63 13.98
C ALA A 70 14.55 4.41 14.88
N HIS A 71 13.31 4.62 14.42
CA HIS A 71 12.22 5.25 15.17
C HIS A 71 11.29 4.25 15.88
N HIS A 72 11.68 2.97 15.95
CA HIS A 72 10.97 1.90 16.67
C HIS A 72 9.57 1.59 16.15
N VAL A 73 9.29 1.87 14.87
CA VAL A 73 8.07 1.37 14.21
C VAL A 73 8.22 -0.14 14.03
N LYS A 74 7.35 -0.91 14.69
CA LYS A 74 7.53 -2.36 14.84
C LYS A 74 7.05 -3.17 13.64
N THR A 75 5.96 -2.70 13.03
CA THR A 75 5.32 -3.40 11.92
C THR A 75 5.50 -2.55 10.67
N ILE A 76 6.23 -3.07 9.70
CA ILE A 76 6.48 -2.42 8.42
C ILE A 76 6.05 -3.40 7.34
N ASN A 77 5.05 -3.03 6.54
CA ASN A 77 4.47 -3.86 5.50
C ASN A 77 4.69 -3.23 4.12
N LEU A 78 4.86 -4.07 3.11
CA LEU A 78 5.12 -3.68 1.73
C LEU A 78 3.86 -3.77 0.87
N ILE A 79 3.66 -2.74 0.05
CA ILE A 79 2.74 -2.71 -1.07
C ILE A 79 3.52 -2.38 -2.34
N VAL A 80 3.54 -3.30 -3.29
CA VAL A 80 4.12 -3.06 -4.62
C VAL A 80 3.03 -2.53 -5.54
N ASN A 81 3.19 -1.30 -6.01
CA ASN A 81 2.22 -0.56 -6.80
C ASN A 81 2.65 -0.44 -8.26
N ARG A 82 1.67 -0.27 -9.16
CA ARG A 82 1.86 -0.11 -10.61
C ARG A 82 2.64 -1.25 -11.28
N ILE A 83 2.38 -2.49 -10.86
CA ILE A 83 2.94 -3.67 -11.53
C ILE A 83 2.33 -3.82 -12.92
N ARG A 84 3.19 -4.11 -13.90
CA ARG A 84 2.80 -4.44 -15.28
C ARG A 84 3.32 -5.83 -15.63
N PRO A 85 2.50 -6.90 -15.55
CA PRO A 85 2.95 -8.28 -15.71
C PRO A 85 3.70 -8.52 -17.03
N ALA A 86 3.24 -7.95 -18.14
CA ALA A 86 3.91 -8.07 -19.44
C ALA A 86 5.35 -7.52 -19.43
N MET A 87 5.62 -6.43 -18.70
CA MET A 87 6.97 -5.86 -18.59
C MET A 87 7.86 -6.70 -17.65
N VAL A 88 7.27 -7.28 -16.60
CA VAL A 88 7.99 -8.21 -15.71
C VAL A 88 8.40 -9.47 -16.49
N GLN A 89 7.48 -10.06 -17.26
CA GLN A 89 7.77 -11.23 -18.10
C GLN A 89 8.82 -10.93 -19.19
N ALA A 90 8.87 -9.69 -19.68
CA ALA A 90 9.89 -9.23 -20.63
C ALA A 90 11.25 -8.92 -19.99
N ASN A 91 11.38 -9.00 -18.65
CA ASN A 91 12.54 -8.55 -17.87
C ASN A 91 12.85 -7.04 -17.99
N ASP A 92 11.86 -6.24 -18.41
CA ASP A 92 11.96 -4.77 -18.48
C ASP A 92 11.54 -4.09 -17.17
N MET A 93 10.99 -4.87 -16.22
CA MET A 93 10.52 -4.42 -14.92
C MET A 93 10.89 -5.45 -13.85
N MET A 94 11.21 -4.97 -12.64
CA MET A 94 11.54 -5.85 -11.51
C MET A 94 10.33 -6.69 -11.11
N SER A 95 10.55 -7.96 -10.77
CA SER A 95 9.47 -8.81 -10.27
C SER A 95 9.08 -8.42 -8.84
N VAL A 96 7.86 -8.79 -8.41
CA VAL A 96 7.44 -8.57 -7.03
C VAL A 96 8.33 -9.33 -6.04
N GLN A 97 8.78 -10.51 -6.44
CA GLN A 97 9.67 -11.38 -5.67
C GLN A 97 11.02 -10.69 -5.43
N ASP A 98 11.63 -10.12 -6.47
CA ASP A 98 12.90 -9.40 -6.33
C ASP A 98 12.75 -8.19 -5.38
N VAL A 99 11.66 -7.43 -5.50
CA VAL A 99 11.38 -6.30 -4.59
C VAL A 99 11.26 -6.77 -3.14
N GLN A 100 10.52 -7.86 -2.92
CA GLN A 100 10.31 -8.44 -1.60
C GLN A 100 11.63 -8.97 -0.99
N GLU A 101 12.47 -9.61 -1.80
CA GLU A 101 13.79 -10.10 -1.38
C GLU A 101 14.73 -8.94 -1.00
N ILE A 102 14.74 -7.86 -1.78
CA ILE A 102 15.58 -6.69 -1.51
C ILE A 102 15.16 -5.99 -0.21
N LEU A 103 13.85 -5.74 -0.03
CA LEU A 103 13.35 -4.97 1.10
C LEU A 103 13.18 -5.79 2.39
N ALA A 104 13.14 -7.13 2.28
CA ALA A 104 13.07 -8.07 3.39
C ALA A 104 11.94 -7.80 4.42
N ILE A 105 10.82 -7.22 3.97
CA ILE A 105 9.63 -6.94 4.79
C ILE A 105 8.39 -7.68 4.24
N PRO A 106 7.38 -7.98 5.09
CA PRO A 106 6.18 -8.68 4.67
C PRO A 106 5.41 -7.95 3.56
N LEU A 107 5.10 -8.67 2.48
CA LEU A 107 4.24 -8.17 1.40
C LEU A 107 2.77 -8.34 1.81
N ILE A 108 1.98 -7.27 1.69
CA ILE A 108 0.52 -7.31 1.95
C ILE A 108 -0.31 -6.92 0.72
N GLY A 109 0.32 -6.34 -0.31
CA GLY A 109 -0.40 -5.83 -1.47
C GLY A 109 0.42 -5.83 -2.76
N ILE A 110 -0.24 -6.21 -3.85
CA ILE A 110 0.26 -6.03 -5.22
C ILE A 110 -0.85 -5.33 -5.99
N ILE A 111 -0.57 -4.15 -6.52
CA ILE A 111 -1.54 -3.34 -7.26
C ILE A 111 -1.07 -3.24 -8.72
N PRO A 112 -1.85 -3.75 -9.68
CA PRO A 112 -1.51 -3.60 -11.09
C PRO A 112 -1.73 -2.16 -11.54
N ASP A 113 -0.98 -1.76 -12.57
CA ASP A 113 -1.21 -0.49 -13.24
C ASP A 113 -2.57 -0.53 -13.96
N ASP A 114 -3.43 0.45 -13.69
CA ASP A 114 -4.82 0.48 -14.16
C ASP A 114 -5.25 1.93 -14.41
N GLU A 115 -5.57 2.24 -15.67
CA GLU A 115 -6.06 3.55 -16.09
C GLU A 115 -7.36 3.96 -15.37
N LYS A 116 -8.15 2.98 -14.91
CA LYS A 116 -9.38 3.25 -14.13
C LYS A 116 -9.07 3.97 -12.83
N VAL A 117 -7.88 3.81 -12.25
CA VAL A 117 -7.44 4.55 -11.05
C VAL A 117 -7.39 6.05 -11.35
N ILE A 118 -6.86 6.42 -12.52
CA ILE A 118 -6.77 7.82 -12.96
C ILE A 118 -8.17 8.39 -13.17
N VAL A 119 -9.04 7.65 -13.86
CA VAL A 119 -10.43 8.06 -14.12
C VAL A 119 -11.21 8.25 -12.81
N ALA A 120 -11.10 7.30 -11.88
CA ALA A 120 -11.73 7.32 -10.57
C ALA A 120 -11.30 8.53 -9.74
N THR A 121 -9.99 8.81 -9.71
CA THR A 121 -9.41 9.95 -9.00
C THR A 121 -9.97 11.27 -9.54
N ASN A 122 -10.02 11.42 -10.86
CA ASN A 122 -10.55 12.62 -11.50
C ASN A 122 -12.05 12.84 -11.26
N ARG A 123 -12.80 11.75 -11.03
CA ARG A 123 -14.24 11.81 -10.69
C ARG A 123 -14.49 12.01 -9.20
N GLY A 124 -13.48 11.82 -8.34
CA GLY A 124 -13.65 11.81 -6.89
C GLY A 124 -14.40 10.58 -6.37
N GLU A 125 -14.46 9.50 -7.16
CA GLU A 125 -15.17 8.27 -6.83
C GLU A 125 -14.16 7.13 -6.64
N PRO A 126 -13.91 6.65 -5.40
CA PRO A 126 -12.99 5.55 -5.16
C PRO A 126 -13.38 4.26 -5.90
N LEU A 127 -12.41 3.60 -6.54
CA LEU A 127 -12.62 2.35 -7.30
C LEU A 127 -13.27 1.23 -6.48
N VAL A 128 -13.03 1.21 -5.18
CA VAL A 128 -13.57 0.20 -4.25
C VAL A 128 -15.09 0.31 -4.06
N LEU A 129 -15.71 1.43 -4.44
CA LEU A 129 -17.16 1.66 -4.36
C LEU A 129 -17.89 1.25 -5.64
N SER A 130 -17.17 0.92 -6.72
CA SER A 130 -17.77 0.46 -7.96
C SER A 130 -18.39 -0.93 -7.78
N GLU A 131 -19.61 -1.12 -8.31
CA GLU A 131 -20.27 -2.45 -8.32
C GLU A 131 -19.47 -3.49 -9.12
N ASN A 132 -18.74 -3.03 -10.14
CA ASN A 132 -17.82 -3.85 -10.93
C ASN A 132 -16.37 -3.52 -10.53
N PHE A 133 -15.76 -4.36 -9.70
CA PHE A 133 -14.37 -4.21 -9.28
C PHE A 133 -13.42 -4.33 -10.49
N SER A 134 -12.53 -3.35 -10.64
CA SER A 134 -11.31 -3.55 -11.43
C SER A 134 -10.32 -4.42 -10.67
N LEU A 135 -9.26 -4.90 -11.32
CA LEU A 135 -8.20 -5.65 -10.63
C LEU A 135 -7.58 -4.81 -9.51
N SER A 136 -7.32 -3.52 -9.75
CA SER A 136 -6.81 -2.62 -8.72
C SER A 136 -7.83 -2.36 -7.62
N GLY A 137 -9.12 -2.24 -7.95
CA GLY A 137 -10.20 -2.17 -6.95
C GLY A 137 -10.24 -3.38 -6.03
N LEU A 138 -10.09 -4.59 -6.58
CA LEU A 138 -10.02 -5.81 -5.80
C LEU A 138 -8.71 -5.91 -5.00
N ALA A 139 -7.57 -5.48 -5.57
CA ALA A 139 -6.30 -5.44 -4.87
C ALA A 139 -6.39 -4.56 -3.60
N PHE A 140 -6.98 -3.35 -3.71
CA PHE A 140 -7.22 -2.48 -2.56
C PHE A 140 -8.09 -3.14 -1.49
N LYS A 141 -9.16 -3.85 -1.91
CA LYS A 141 -10.02 -4.58 -0.98
C LYS A 141 -9.27 -5.70 -0.26
N ASN A 142 -8.45 -6.47 -0.97
CA ASN A 142 -7.66 -7.56 -0.37
C ASN A 142 -6.62 -7.01 0.61
N ILE A 143 -5.98 -5.87 0.30
CA ILE A 143 -5.06 -5.19 1.23
C ILE A 143 -5.80 -4.80 2.51
N ALA A 144 -6.98 -4.17 2.41
CA ALA A 144 -7.78 -3.81 3.57
C ALA A 144 -8.15 -5.04 4.41
N GLN A 145 -8.54 -6.15 3.77
CA GLN A 145 -8.84 -7.39 4.47
C GLN A 145 -7.61 -7.98 5.21
N ARG A 146 -6.41 -7.90 4.62
CA ARG A 146 -5.17 -8.33 5.30
C ARG A 146 -4.82 -7.44 6.48
N LEU A 147 -5.05 -6.13 6.39
CA LEU A 147 -4.90 -5.21 7.52
C LEU A 147 -5.88 -5.51 8.67
N GLU A 148 -7.06 -6.05 8.35
CA GLU A 148 -8.01 -6.59 9.34
C GLU A 148 -7.60 -7.97 9.89
N GLY A 149 -6.45 -8.52 9.48
CA GLY A 149 -5.95 -9.83 9.92
C GLY A 149 -6.55 -11.03 9.19
N LYS A 150 -7.25 -10.82 8.07
CA LYS A 150 -7.79 -11.92 7.25
C LYS A 150 -6.70 -12.49 6.34
N ASP A 151 -6.66 -13.80 6.23
CA ASP A 151 -5.83 -14.49 5.24
C ASP A 151 -6.53 -14.50 3.88
N VAL A 152 -5.95 -13.80 2.92
CA VAL A 152 -6.50 -13.60 1.58
C VAL A 152 -5.40 -13.81 0.57
N ASP A 153 -5.68 -14.57 -0.49
CA ASP A 153 -4.73 -14.83 -1.56
C ASP A 153 -4.41 -13.57 -2.38
N PHE A 154 -3.17 -13.50 -2.87
CA PHE A 154 -2.79 -12.48 -3.85
C PHE A 154 -3.53 -12.70 -5.17
N LEU A 155 -3.73 -11.63 -5.92
CA LEU A 155 -4.30 -11.72 -7.25
C LEU A 155 -3.32 -12.44 -8.17
N ASP A 156 -3.83 -13.42 -8.92
CA ASP A 156 -3.11 -13.99 -10.04
C ASP A 156 -3.15 -12.97 -11.19
N LEU A 157 -2.05 -12.24 -11.38
CA LEU A 157 -1.93 -11.21 -12.40
C LEU A 157 -1.56 -11.78 -13.79
N ASP A 158 -1.24 -13.07 -13.87
CA ASP A 158 -0.93 -13.78 -15.11
C ASP A 158 -2.17 -14.49 -15.70
N ALA A 159 -3.22 -14.69 -14.91
CA ALA A 159 -4.48 -15.27 -15.35
C ALA A 159 -5.27 -14.32 -16.29
N PRO A 160 -5.91 -14.85 -17.36
CA PRO A 160 -6.82 -14.08 -18.19
C PRO A 160 -7.92 -13.44 -17.33
N TYR A 161 -8.26 -12.18 -17.60
CA TYR A 161 -9.25 -11.39 -16.84
C TYR A 161 -10.59 -12.13 -16.64
N ASP A 162 -11.03 -12.91 -17.64
CA ASP A 162 -12.25 -13.72 -17.60
C ASP A 162 -12.16 -14.93 -16.66
N ASP A 163 -10.97 -15.52 -16.46
CA ASP A 163 -10.77 -16.67 -15.56
C ASP A 163 -10.78 -16.23 -14.08
N ILE A 164 -10.27 -15.02 -13.80
CA ILE A 164 -10.27 -14.44 -12.44
C ILE A 164 -11.70 -14.15 -11.99
N PHE A 165 -12.50 -13.49 -12.82
CA PHE A 165 -13.90 -13.16 -12.51
C PHE A 165 -14.79 -14.40 -12.38
N SER A 166 -14.51 -15.44 -13.18
CA SER A 166 -15.26 -16.71 -13.13
C SER A 166 -14.89 -17.57 -11.91
N ARG A 167 -13.63 -17.55 -11.46
CA ARG A 167 -13.22 -18.12 -10.16
C ARG A 167 -13.86 -17.38 -8.97
N LEU A 168 -13.95 -16.05 -9.03
CA LEU A 168 -14.60 -15.22 -8.01
C LEU A 168 -16.11 -15.46 -7.90
N ARG A 169 -16.83 -15.60 -9.02
CA ARG A 169 -18.26 -15.97 -9.01
C ARG A 169 -18.52 -17.33 -8.36
N ARG A 170 -17.57 -18.25 -8.41
CA ARG A 170 -17.66 -19.54 -7.71
C ARG A 170 -17.53 -19.40 -6.20
N PHE A 171 -16.72 -18.46 -5.72
CA PHE A 171 -16.50 -18.23 -4.30
C PHE A 171 -17.67 -17.49 -3.64
N PHE A 172 -18.33 -16.58 -4.35
CA PHE A 172 -19.53 -15.87 -3.89
C PHE A 172 -20.84 -16.68 -3.96
N ARG A 173 -20.81 -17.89 -4.53
CA ARG A 173 -22.01 -18.77 -4.66
C ARG A 173 -22.04 -19.92 -3.64
N ARG A 174 -21.24 -19.83 -2.58
CA ARG A 174 -21.28 -20.71 -1.41
C ARG A 174 -21.81 -19.96 -0.20
#